data_AF-A0A3C1X6L1-F1
#
_entry.id   AF-A0A3C1X6L1-F1
#
_cell.length_a   1.000
_cell.length_b   1.000
_cell.length_c   1.000
_cell.angle_alpha   90.00
_cell.angle_beta   90.00
_cell.angle_gamma   90.00
#
_symmetry.space_group_name_H-M   'P 1'
#
loop_
_entity.id
_entity.type
_entity.pdbx_description
1 polymer ?
#
loop_
_entity_poly.entity_id
_entity_poly.type
_entity_poly.pdbx_seq_one_letter_code
_entity_poly.pdbx_strand_id
1 'polypeptide(L)'
;MTPYYVNISRSGTSDEPFLLTLQYRCPIVADDTKRPYTGQGSSQVLRLPRVGGGSSSTVLQQVRLAVWAPDDVTFMGAPPLWTRDRSTRTNWTDLLRTPSDTAAAAALNDWIGGTGGSEFATQGSVTVFRSTGTELTIELVWWKRWFLLGMLSGTLAVVGLLLRRTTWENRISMVLLAGLAVAVLSLRRDSGIVDAAALGVPGCVLVAAVWLLNLLLGRRQLATGVAAAAVAVELALPAVPPTTTETEASQNASEITGRATDAGNEGGAA
;
A
#
# COMPACT_ATOMS: atom_id res chain seq x y z
N MET A 1 -8.47 -25.08 33.93
CA MET A 1 -9.24 -23.82 33.95
C MET A 1 -9.89 -23.72 35.31
N THR A 2 -9.62 -22.64 36.04
CA THR A 2 -10.20 -22.42 37.37
C THR A 2 -11.50 -21.64 37.19
N PRO A 3 -12.66 -22.18 37.61
CA PRO A 3 -13.91 -21.43 37.54
C PRO A 3 -13.89 -20.33 38.60
N TYR A 4 -14.32 -19.13 38.22
CA TYR A 4 -14.52 -18.00 39.12
C TYR A 4 -16.01 -17.66 39.18
N TYR A 5 -16.53 -17.51 40.39
CA TYR A 5 -17.91 -17.11 40.62
C TYR A 5 -17.94 -15.62 40.94
N VAL A 6 -18.71 -14.88 40.16
CA VAL A 6 -19.00 -13.47 40.41
C VAL A 6 -20.45 -13.37 40.85
N ASN A 7 -20.66 -13.06 42.13
CA ASN A 7 -22.01 -12.83 42.66
C ASN A 7 -22.47 -11.45 42.22
N ILE A 8 -23.56 -11.39 41.47
CA ILE A 8 -24.16 -10.14 40.99
C ILE A 8 -25.42 -9.88 41.81
N SER A 9 -25.36 -8.93 42.74
CA SER A 9 -26.54 -8.40 43.42
C SER A 9 -27.08 -7.20 42.65
N ARG A 10 -28.31 -7.29 42.16
CA ARG A 10 -28.98 -6.21 41.44
C ARG A 10 -30.37 -5.94 42.01
N SER A 11 -30.84 -4.71 41.86
CA SER A 11 -32.18 -4.27 42.27
C SER A 11 -33.29 -4.63 41.27
N GLY A 12 -32.92 -4.94 40.02
CA GLY A 12 -33.84 -5.29 38.93
C GLY A 12 -34.10 -6.81 38.76
N THR A 13 -34.91 -7.18 37.78
CA THR A 13 -35.26 -8.58 37.50
C THR A 13 -34.11 -9.34 36.82
N SER A 14 -34.19 -10.68 36.81
CA SER A 14 -33.13 -11.52 36.25
C SER A 14 -32.94 -11.35 34.73
N ASP A 15 -33.95 -10.83 34.04
CA ASP A 15 -33.99 -10.78 32.57
C ASP A 15 -33.41 -9.49 31.99
N GLU A 16 -33.03 -8.54 32.84
CA GLU A 16 -32.41 -7.30 32.40
C GLU A 16 -30.96 -7.55 31.92
N PRO A 17 -30.56 -6.93 30.79
CA PRO A 17 -29.18 -7.00 30.31
C PRO A 17 -28.26 -6.27 31.29
N PHE A 18 -27.08 -6.84 31.54
CA PHE A 18 -26.04 -6.21 32.34
C PHE A 18 -24.70 -6.24 31.60
N LEU A 19 -23.81 -5.31 31.95
CA LEU A 19 -22.49 -5.18 31.35
C LEU A 19 -21.43 -5.77 32.28
N LEU A 20 -20.58 -6.63 31.74
CA LEU A 20 -19.44 -7.22 32.44
C LEU A 20 -18.15 -6.75 31.78
N THR A 21 -17.36 -5.96 32.51
CA THR A 21 -16.05 -5.49 32.05
C THR A 21 -14.95 -6.26 32.77
N LEU A 22 -14.01 -6.79 32.00
CA LEU A 22 -12.87 -7.55 32.51
C LEU A 22 -11.59 -6.98 31.92
N GLN A 23 -10.60 -6.70 32.78
CA GLN A 23 -9.29 -6.23 32.37
C GLN A 23 -8.23 -7.28 32.66
N TYR A 24 -7.52 -7.70 31.62
CA TYR A 24 -6.34 -8.55 31.75
C TYR A 24 -5.08 -7.68 31.58
N ARG A 25 -4.16 -7.77 32.54
CA ARG A 25 -2.88 -7.07 32.50
C ARG A 25 -1.75 -8.10 32.46
N CYS A 26 -0.93 -8.03 31.41
CA CYS A 26 0.32 -8.78 31.34
C CYS A 26 1.46 -7.82 31.75
N PRO A 27 2.18 -8.08 32.86
CA PRO A 27 3.30 -7.24 33.24
C PRO A 27 4.44 -7.39 32.23
N ILE A 28 5.03 -6.27 31.81
CA ILE A 28 6.27 -6.28 31.04
C ILE A 28 7.39 -6.58 32.03
N VAL A 29 7.77 -7.85 32.15
CA VAL A 29 8.87 -8.30 33.00
C VAL A 29 10.20 -8.04 32.27
N ALA A 30 11.28 -7.74 33.02
CA ALA A 30 12.63 -7.56 32.47
C ALA A 30 13.21 -8.86 31.83
N ASP A 31 12.60 -10.00 32.12
CA ASP A 31 12.92 -11.29 31.53
C ASP A 31 12.32 -11.39 30.13
N ASP A 32 13.17 -11.33 29.09
CA ASP A 32 12.79 -11.36 27.68
C ASP A 32 11.96 -12.61 27.32
N THR A 33 12.10 -13.71 28.07
CA THR A 33 11.34 -14.95 27.82
C THR A 33 9.87 -14.87 28.25
N LYS A 34 9.54 -13.92 29.14
CA LYS A 34 8.18 -13.71 29.67
C LYS A 34 7.48 -12.53 28.99
N ARG A 35 8.17 -11.82 28.12
CA ARG A 35 7.63 -10.64 27.44
C ARG A 35 6.66 -11.09 26.34
N PRO A 36 5.42 -10.55 26.31
CA PRO A 36 4.57 -10.75 25.13
C PRO A 36 5.25 -10.13 23.90
N TYR A 37 5.09 -10.76 22.74
CA TYR A 37 5.65 -10.28 21.45
C TYR A 37 7.17 -10.48 21.26
N THR A 38 7.71 -11.66 21.59
CA THR A 38 9.09 -12.04 21.24
C THR A 38 9.23 -12.32 19.73
N GLY A 39 10.22 -11.71 19.08
CA GLY A 39 10.51 -11.94 17.65
C GLY A 39 10.14 -10.78 16.72
N GLN A 40 9.91 -11.08 15.44
CA GLN A 40 9.56 -10.11 14.39
C GLN A 40 8.07 -10.11 14.03
N GLY A 41 7.39 -11.22 14.30
CA GLY A 41 5.95 -11.38 14.15
C GLY A 41 5.53 -12.80 14.50
N SER A 42 4.30 -12.97 14.97
CA SER A 42 3.71 -14.27 15.32
C SER A 42 2.19 -14.15 15.36
N SER A 43 1.53 -15.29 15.51
CA SER A 43 0.15 -15.36 15.98
C SER A 43 0.12 -15.50 17.50
N GLN A 44 -0.87 -14.89 18.15
CA GLN A 44 -1.14 -15.04 19.57
C GLN A 44 -2.63 -15.37 19.78
N VAL A 45 -2.90 -16.52 20.39
CA VAL A 45 -4.27 -16.90 20.76
C VAL A 45 -4.60 -16.35 22.13
N LEU A 46 -5.59 -15.47 22.19
CA LEU A 46 -6.18 -14.99 23.43
C LEU A 46 -7.48 -15.74 23.70
N ARG A 47 -7.57 -16.34 24.89
CA ARG A 47 -8.78 -17.04 25.35
C ARG A 47 -9.60 -16.10 26.21
N LEU A 48 -10.83 -15.86 25.79
CA LEU A 48 -11.78 -15.03 26.50
C LEU A 48 -12.52 -15.85 27.56
N PRO A 49 -12.95 -15.20 28.66
CA PRO A 49 -13.70 -15.86 29.71
C PRO A 49 -15.03 -16.36 29.17
N ARG A 50 -15.33 -17.63 29.46
CA ARG A 50 -16.61 -18.22 29.13
C ARG A 50 -17.64 -17.81 30.17
N VAL A 51 -18.63 -17.03 29.73
CA VAL A 51 -19.81 -16.70 30.54
C VAL A 51 -20.86 -17.78 30.30
N GLY A 52 -21.25 -18.50 31.36
CA GLY A 52 -22.18 -19.62 31.28
C GLY A 52 -21.50 -20.96 30.97
N GLY A 53 -21.78 -21.97 31.79
CA GLY A 53 -21.15 -23.29 31.70
C GLY A 53 -21.85 -24.40 32.47
N GLY A 54 -23.04 -24.14 33.02
CA GLY A 54 -23.93 -25.15 33.62
C GLY A 54 -25.21 -25.29 32.79
N SER A 55 -26.19 -26.05 33.29
CA SER A 55 -27.48 -26.37 32.64
C SER A 55 -28.35 -25.17 32.21
N SER A 56 -27.97 -23.92 32.52
CA SER A 56 -28.59 -22.70 32.03
C SER A 56 -27.68 -21.97 31.02
N SER A 57 -28.21 -21.73 29.82
CA SER A 57 -27.50 -20.95 28.79
C SER A 57 -27.67 -19.45 29.06
N THR A 58 -26.55 -18.75 29.25
CA THR A 58 -26.55 -17.28 29.23
C THR A 58 -26.34 -16.83 27.79
N VAL A 59 -27.23 -15.99 27.27
CA VAL A 59 -27.12 -15.46 25.91
C VAL A 59 -26.18 -14.25 25.92
N LEU A 60 -25.09 -14.34 25.16
CA LEU A 60 -24.15 -13.25 24.96
C LEU A 60 -24.52 -12.48 23.68
N GLN A 61 -25.03 -11.25 23.82
CA GLN A 61 -25.46 -10.45 22.67
C GLN A 61 -24.28 -9.82 21.91
N GLN A 62 -23.31 -9.28 22.64
CA GLN A 62 -22.19 -8.57 22.04
C GLN A 62 -20.94 -8.64 22.90
N VAL A 63 -19.81 -8.89 22.24
CA VAL A 63 -18.47 -8.82 22.84
C VAL A 63 -17.69 -7.73 22.15
N ARG A 64 -17.06 -6.86 22.95
CA ARG A 64 -16.07 -5.89 22.48
C ARG A 64 -14.78 -6.12 23.24
N LEU A 65 -13.67 -6.06 22.52
CA LEU A 65 -12.33 -6.28 23.05
C LEU A 65 -11.43 -5.14 22.59
N ALA A 66 -10.82 -4.44 23.52
CA ALA A 66 -9.69 -3.55 23.24
C ALA A 66 -8.40 -4.25 23.64
N VAL A 67 -7.45 -4.28 22.72
CA VAL A 67 -6.10 -4.82 22.95
C VAL A 67 -5.12 -3.65 22.86
N TRP A 68 -4.43 -3.37 23.95
CA TRP A 68 -3.33 -2.42 24.00
C TRP A 68 -2.01 -3.15 23.80
N ALA A 69 -1.22 -2.67 22.86
CA ALA A 69 0.10 -3.19 22.55
C ALA A 69 1.13 -2.06 22.48
N PRO A 70 2.43 -2.36 22.67
CA PRO A 70 3.51 -1.40 22.44
C PRO A 70 3.43 -0.71 21.07
N ASP A 71 3.93 0.52 20.96
CA ASP A 71 3.84 1.33 19.72
C ASP A 71 4.62 0.75 18.54
N ASP A 72 5.55 -0.18 18.79
CA ASP A 72 6.33 -0.89 17.77
C ASP A 72 5.63 -2.16 17.26
N VAL A 73 4.52 -2.57 17.87
CA VAL A 73 3.73 -3.75 17.47
C VAL A 73 2.47 -3.30 16.73
N THR A 74 2.13 -4.02 15.66
CA THR A 74 0.89 -3.79 14.91
C THR A 74 0.14 -5.10 14.71
N PHE A 75 -1.17 -5.08 14.96
CA PHE A 75 -2.07 -6.19 14.68
C PHE A 75 -2.59 -6.09 13.24
N MET A 76 -2.53 -7.19 12.50
CA MET A 76 -2.94 -7.22 11.10
C MET A 76 -4.28 -7.95 10.94
N GLY A 77 -5.20 -7.31 10.21
CA GLY A 77 -6.50 -7.87 9.85
C GLY A 77 -7.47 -7.98 11.03
N ALA A 78 -8.61 -8.63 10.77
CA ALA A 78 -9.51 -9.08 11.82
C ALA A 78 -9.51 -10.62 11.87
N PRO A 79 -9.53 -11.21 13.08
CA PRO A 79 -9.63 -12.66 13.24
C PRO A 79 -10.98 -13.20 12.72
N PRO A 80 -11.10 -14.51 12.44
CA PRO A 80 -12.36 -15.10 12.01
C PRO A 80 -13.48 -14.80 13.01
N LEU A 81 -14.68 -14.43 12.54
CA LEU A 81 -15.85 -14.08 13.37
C LEU A 81 -15.70 -12.79 14.21
N TRP A 82 -14.61 -12.05 14.01
CA TRP A 82 -14.37 -10.74 14.58
C TRP A 82 -14.37 -9.68 13.49
N THR A 83 -14.85 -8.50 13.83
CA THR A 83 -14.73 -7.30 13.01
C THR A 83 -13.88 -6.28 13.76
N ARG A 84 -12.93 -5.66 13.09
CA ARG A 84 -12.11 -4.60 13.67
C ARG A 84 -12.81 -3.25 13.48
N ASP A 85 -13.07 -2.54 14.58
CA ASP A 85 -13.59 -1.17 14.53
C ASP A 85 -12.43 -0.24 14.18
N ARG A 86 -12.30 0.08 12.89
CA ARG A 86 -11.24 0.96 12.39
C ARG A 86 -11.67 2.41 12.48
N SER A 87 -10.78 3.28 12.96
CA SER A 87 -10.92 4.70 12.70
C SER A 87 -10.56 4.99 11.23
N THR A 88 -11.44 5.68 10.50
CA THR A 88 -11.16 6.16 9.14
C THR A 88 -9.96 7.10 9.18
N ARG A 89 -8.85 6.74 8.53
CA ARG A 89 -7.71 7.65 8.35
C ARG A 89 -8.12 8.72 7.34
N THR A 90 -8.30 9.94 7.81
CA THR A 90 -8.73 11.08 6.98
C THR A 90 -7.54 11.88 6.43
N ASN A 91 -6.37 11.82 7.06
CA ASN A 91 -5.20 12.61 6.63
C ASN A 91 -4.06 11.76 6.08
N TRP A 92 -3.34 12.30 5.08
CA TRP A 92 -2.16 11.64 4.48
C TRP A 92 -0.99 11.52 5.46
N THR A 93 -0.88 12.42 6.43
CA THR A 93 0.13 12.36 7.49
C THR A 93 -0.12 11.20 8.46
N ASP A 94 -1.37 10.75 8.62
CA ASP A 94 -1.73 9.60 9.45
C ASP A 94 -1.30 8.26 8.83
N LEU A 95 -0.85 8.25 7.56
CA LEU A 95 -0.23 7.07 6.95
C LEU A 95 1.12 6.73 7.60
N LEU A 96 1.84 7.75 8.05
CA LEU A 96 3.14 7.60 8.71
C LEU A 96 3.02 7.38 10.22
N ARG A 97 1.85 7.61 10.83
CA ARG A 97 1.63 7.40 12.27
C ARG A 97 1.36 5.92 12.59
N THR A 98 1.65 5.49 13.82
CA THR A 98 1.26 4.16 14.31
C THR A 98 -0.27 4.04 14.26
N PRO A 99 -0.83 3.01 13.58
CA PRO A 99 -2.26 2.78 13.61
C PRO A 99 -2.69 2.52 15.05
N SER A 100 -3.57 3.37 15.55
CA SER A 100 -4.15 3.24 16.88
C SER A 100 -5.61 3.64 16.77
N ASP A 101 -6.50 2.73 17.15
CA ASP A 101 -7.95 2.89 17.07
C ASP A 101 -8.46 3.67 18.30
N THR A 102 -7.84 4.82 18.60
CA THR A 102 -8.11 5.63 19.81
C THR A 102 -9.55 6.14 19.86
N ALA A 103 -10.13 6.50 18.71
CA ALA A 103 -11.54 6.89 18.62
C ALA A 103 -12.49 5.72 18.93
N ALA A 104 -12.17 4.51 18.44
CA ALA A 104 -12.96 3.32 18.76
C ALA A 104 -12.80 2.92 20.22
N ALA A 105 -11.62 3.11 20.81
CA ALA A 105 -11.38 2.90 22.24
C ALA A 105 -12.15 3.91 23.10
N ALA A 106 -12.23 5.17 22.69
CA ALA A 106 -13.07 6.18 23.35
C ALA A 106 -14.56 5.79 23.28
N ALA A 107 -15.05 5.39 22.11
CA ALA A 107 -16.42 4.90 21.96
C ALA A 107 -16.70 3.62 22.76
N LEU A 108 -15.69 2.76 22.95
CA LEU A 108 -15.78 1.60 23.84
C LEU A 108 -15.87 2.04 25.31
N ASN A 109 -15.07 3.02 25.71
CA ASN A 109 -15.11 3.56 27.07
C ASN A 109 -16.47 4.20 27.38
N ASP A 110 -17.02 4.96 26.44
CA ASP A 110 -18.37 5.53 26.56
C ASP A 110 -19.44 4.42 26.66
N TRP A 111 -19.29 3.35 25.89
CA TRP A 111 -20.18 2.18 25.93
C TRP A 111 -20.13 1.42 27.26
N ILE A 112 -18.98 1.38 27.94
CA ILE A 112 -18.83 0.77 29.28
C ILE A 112 -19.57 1.60 30.36
N GLY A 113 -19.81 2.88 30.10
CA GLY A 113 -20.47 3.81 31.03
C GLY A 113 -19.48 4.86 31.53
N GLY A 114 -19.48 6.02 30.89
CA GLY A 114 -18.50 7.11 31.06
C GLY A 114 -18.44 7.82 32.42
N THR A 115 -18.98 7.24 33.51
CA THR A 115 -19.07 7.91 34.83
C THR A 115 -18.58 7.08 36.02
N GLY A 116 -18.01 5.88 35.80
CA GLY A 116 -17.71 4.92 36.88
C GLY A 116 -16.25 4.45 36.97
N GLY A 117 -15.31 5.34 37.29
CA GLY A 117 -14.17 5.05 38.18
C GLY A 117 -13.07 4.05 37.80
N SER A 118 -13.06 3.40 36.62
CA SER A 118 -11.95 2.53 36.22
C SER A 118 -11.09 3.16 35.12
N GLU A 119 -10.03 3.88 35.52
CA GLU A 119 -8.96 4.25 34.61
C GLU A 119 -8.18 2.99 34.21
N PHE A 120 -8.47 2.46 33.02
CA PHE A 120 -7.69 1.36 32.48
C PHE A 120 -6.30 1.88 32.06
N ALA A 121 -5.24 1.12 32.35
CA ALA A 121 -3.92 1.43 31.85
C ALA A 121 -3.92 1.32 30.30
N THR A 122 -3.92 2.45 29.61
CA THR A 122 -4.08 2.57 28.14
C THR A 122 -2.76 2.81 27.40
N GLN A 123 -1.64 2.34 27.94
CA GLN A 123 -0.32 2.62 27.35
C GLN A 123 -0.14 1.93 25.98
N GLY A 124 0.33 2.69 24.99
CA GLY A 124 0.67 2.21 23.66
C GLY A 124 -0.45 2.40 22.61
N SER A 125 -0.39 1.57 21.57
CA SER A 125 -1.37 1.56 20.49
C SER A 125 -2.54 0.63 20.83
N VAL A 126 -3.76 1.06 20.49
CA VAL A 126 -4.98 0.28 20.76
C VAL A 126 -5.56 -0.27 19.46
N THR A 127 -6.06 -1.50 19.53
CA THR A 127 -6.87 -2.10 18.48
C THR A 127 -8.17 -2.61 19.10
N VAL A 128 -9.31 -2.23 18.49
CA VAL A 128 -10.63 -2.61 18.99
C VAL A 128 -11.27 -3.63 18.06
N PHE A 129 -11.71 -4.74 18.65
CA PHE A 129 -12.43 -5.82 17.98
C PHE A 129 -13.84 -5.94 18.55
N ARG A 130 -14.77 -6.31 17.68
CA ARG A 130 -16.16 -6.59 18.02
C ARG A 130 -16.55 -7.96 17.47
N SER A 131 -17.31 -8.71 18.25
CA SER A 131 -17.96 -9.94 17.80
C SER A 131 -19.43 -9.96 18.25
N THR A 132 -20.28 -10.51 17.40
CA THR A 132 -21.69 -10.79 17.68
C THR A 132 -21.82 -12.30 17.81
N GLY A 133 -21.54 -12.84 19.01
CA GLY A 133 -21.59 -14.28 19.26
C GLY A 133 -20.86 -14.68 20.54
N THR A 134 -20.88 -15.98 20.85
CA THR A 134 -20.20 -16.59 22.00
C THR A 134 -18.79 -17.03 21.65
N GLU A 135 -18.04 -16.20 20.93
CA GLU A 135 -16.68 -16.55 20.54
C GLU A 135 -15.75 -16.44 21.75
N LEU A 136 -15.14 -17.56 22.12
CA LEU A 136 -14.30 -17.68 23.32
C LEU A 136 -12.81 -17.52 23.00
N THR A 137 -12.46 -17.40 21.72
CA THR A 137 -11.09 -17.35 21.27
C THR A 137 -10.89 -16.27 20.21
N ILE A 138 -9.80 -15.54 20.32
CA ILE A 138 -9.38 -14.60 19.30
C ILE A 138 -7.92 -14.83 18.98
N GLU A 139 -7.63 -15.05 17.69
CA GLU A 139 -6.29 -15.26 17.19
C GLU A 139 -5.75 -13.94 16.61
N LEU A 140 -4.83 -13.31 17.34
CA LEU A 140 -4.26 -12.03 17.00
C LEU A 140 -2.94 -12.23 16.25
N VAL A 141 -2.91 -11.88 14.97
CA VAL A 141 -1.67 -11.84 14.19
C VAL A 141 -0.99 -10.50 14.42
N TRP A 142 0.24 -10.53 14.91
CA TRP A 142 1.01 -9.34 15.23
C TRP A 142 2.37 -9.36 14.55
N TRP A 143 2.88 -8.17 14.24
CA TRP A 143 4.21 -7.98 13.66
C TRP A 143 4.88 -6.74 14.24
N LYS A 144 6.21 -6.74 14.24
CA LYS A 144 6.98 -5.53 14.50
C LYS A 144 6.88 -4.59 13.31
N ARG A 145 6.49 -3.35 13.58
CA ARG A 145 6.24 -2.33 12.58
C ARG A 145 7.48 -2.01 11.75
N TRP A 146 8.65 -1.87 12.37
CA TRP A 146 9.90 -1.59 11.64
C TRP A 146 10.26 -2.73 10.68
N PHE A 147 9.96 -3.98 11.06
CA PHE A 147 10.20 -5.14 10.22
C PHE A 147 9.24 -5.14 9.02
N LEU A 148 7.94 -4.94 9.24
CA LEU A 148 6.97 -4.83 8.15
C LEU A 148 7.26 -3.65 7.23
N LEU A 149 7.60 -2.49 7.80
CA LEU A 149 7.96 -1.30 7.03
C LEU A 149 9.16 -1.58 6.12
N GLY A 150 10.22 -2.18 6.66
CA GLY A 150 11.41 -2.55 5.89
C GLY A 150 11.12 -3.61 4.83
N MET A 151 10.38 -4.66 5.17
CA MET A 151 10.01 -5.73 4.24
C MET A 151 9.14 -5.19 3.09
N LEU A 152 8.10 -4.42 3.39
CA LEU A 152 7.16 -3.93 2.39
C LEU A 152 7.75 -2.77 1.57
N SER A 153 8.35 -1.78 2.21
CA SER A 153 9.02 -0.68 1.50
C SER A 153 10.21 -1.19 0.67
N GLY A 154 10.98 -2.14 1.21
CA GLY A 154 12.12 -2.74 0.52
C GLY A 154 11.71 -3.55 -0.71
N THR A 155 10.66 -4.38 -0.60
CA THR A 155 10.13 -5.12 -1.77
C THR A 155 9.60 -4.17 -2.84
N LEU A 156 8.87 -3.12 -2.46
CA LEU A 156 8.43 -2.09 -3.41
C LEU A 156 9.61 -1.37 -4.08
N ALA A 157 10.66 -1.04 -3.34
CA ALA A 157 11.85 -0.39 -3.89
C ALA A 157 12.55 -1.28 -4.92
N VAL A 158 12.71 -2.57 -4.63
CA VAL A 158 13.30 -3.56 -5.56
C VAL A 158 12.45 -3.71 -6.82
N VAL A 159 11.14 -3.85 -6.66
CA VAL A 159 10.19 -3.91 -7.79
C VAL A 159 10.27 -2.64 -8.63
N GLY A 160 10.24 -1.47 -8.00
CA GLY A 160 10.36 -0.18 -8.69
C GLY A 160 11.70 0.00 -9.43
N LEU A 161 12.78 -0.58 -8.90
CA LEU A 161 14.09 -0.60 -9.54
C LEU A 161 14.12 -1.56 -10.75
N LEU A 162 13.47 -2.73 -10.66
CA LEU A 162 13.32 -3.67 -11.78
C LEU A 162 12.51 -3.05 -12.92
N LEU A 163 11.40 -2.37 -12.59
CA LEU A 163 10.57 -1.62 -13.53
C LEU A 163 11.31 -0.42 -14.16
N ARG A 164 12.46 0.01 -13.63
CA ARG A 164 13.28 1.06 -14.26
C ARG A 164 13.74 0.67 -15.68
N ARG A 165 13.82 -0.62 -16.01
CA ARG A 165 14.24 -1.07 -17.34
C ARG A 165 13.10 -1.10 -18.38
N THR A 166 11.85 -0.90 -17.98
CA THR A 166 10.70 -0.96 -18.89
C THR A 166 10.31 0.42 -19.44
N THR A 167 9.48 0.45 -20.49
CA THR A 167 8.93 1.70 -21.05
C THR A 167 7.97 2.37 -20.05
N TRP A 168 7.82 3.70 -20.15
CA TRP A 168 6.96 4.47 -19.25
C TRP A 168 5.50 4.00 -19.24
N GLU A 169 4.97 3.62 -20.39
CA GLU A 169 3.62 3.05 -20.52
C GLU A 169 3.46 1.75 -19.75
N ASN A 170 4.45 0.84 -19.83
CA ASN A 170 4.40 -0.41 -19.09
C ASN A 170 4.50 -0.19 -17.57
N ARG A 171 5.29 0.79 -17.13
CA ARG A 171 5.39 1.15 -15.70
C ARG A 171 4.05 1.61 -15.13
N ILE A 172 3.38 2.53 -15.82
CA ILE A 172 2.10 3.09 -15.36
C ILE A 172 1.03 1.99 -15.34
N SER A 173 0.95 1.17 -16.39
CA SER A 173 0.01 0.05 -16.46
C SER A 173 0.20 -0.95 -15.32
N MET A 174 1.46 -1.32 -15.00
CA MET A 174 1.76 -2.22 -13.89
C MET A 174 1.43 -1.63 -12.52
N VAL A 175 1.73 -0.35 -12.30
CA VAL A 175 1.38 0.34 -11.03
C VAL A 175 -0.14 0.41 -10.87
N LEU A 176 -0.86 0.71 -11.95
CA LEU A 176 -2.32 0.78 -11.93
C LEU A 176 -2.96 -0.59 -11.69
N LEU A 177 -2.40 -1.65 -12.30
CA LEU A 177 -2.83 -3.03 -12.07
C LEU A 177 -2.53 -3.49 -10.64
N ALA A 178 -1.37 -3.13 -10.08
CA ALA A 178 -1.04 -3.40 -8.69
C ALA A 178 -1.98 -2.65 -7.73
N GLY A 179 -2.25 -1.37 -7.99
CA GLY A 179 -3.21 -0.58 -7.23
C GLY A 179 -4.63 -1.16 -7.30
N LEU A 180 -5.06 -1.61 -8.48
CA LEU A 180 -6.33 -2.31 -8.66
C LEU A 180 -6.36 -3.63 -7.87
N ALA A 181 -5.30 -4.43 -7.91
CA ALA A 181 -5.22 -5.65 -7.13
C ALA A 181 -5.32 -5.38 -5.63
N VAL A 182 -4.63 -4.35 -5.12
CA VAL A 182 -4.73 -3.91 -3.72
C VAL A 182 -6.15 -3.47 -3.39
N ALA A 183 -6.81 -2.71 -4.27
CA ALA A 183 -8.20 -2.29 -4.05
C ALA A 183 -9.17 -3.48 -4.00
N VAL A 184 -9.06 -4.41 -4.95
CA VAL A 184 -9.88 -5.64 -4.98
C VAL A 184 -9.65 -6.49 -3.75
N LEU A 185 -8.39 -6.66 -3.33
CA LEU A 185 -8.06 -7.43 -2.13
C LEU A 185 -8.45 -6.70 -0.83
N SER A 186 -8.50 -5.36 -0.84
CA SER A 186 -9.01 -4.56 0.27
C SER A 186 -10.52 -4.68 0.45
N LEU A 187 -11.27 -5.03 -0.61
CA LEU A 187 -12.70 -5.31 -0.52
C LEU A 187 -12.99 -6.67 0.12
N ARG A 188 -12.02 -7.60 0.13
CA ARG A 188 -12.15 -8.82 0.92
C ARG A 188 -12.14 -8.44 2.39
N ARG A 189 -13.25 -8.74 3.07
CA ARG A 189 -13.49 -8.44 4.49
C ARG A 189 -12.22 -8.68 5.32
N ASP A 190 -11.77 -7.63 6.00
CA ASP A 190 -10.77 -7.63 7.06
C ASP A 190 -9.41 -8.30 6.77
N SER A 191 -8.94 -8.23 5.53
CA SER A 191 -7.69 -8.85 5.07
C SER A 191 -6.39 -8.24 5.60
N GLY A 192 -6.42 -7.16 6.39
CA GLY A 192 -5.22 -6.43 6.85
C GLY A 192 -4.45 -5.71 5.74
N ILE A 193 -4.94 -5.76 4.51
CA ILE A 193 -4.26 -5.24 3.31
C ILE A 193 -4.23 -3.71 3.29
N VAL A 194 -5.22 -3.05 3.88
CA VAL A 194 -5.21 -1.58 4.04
C VAL A 194 -4.06 -1.14 4.94
N ASP A 195 -3.81 -1.87 6.03
CA ASP A 195 -2.72 -1.56 6.96
C ASP A 195 -1.36 -1.82 6.31
N ALA A 196 -1.25 -2.92 5.56
CA ALA A 196 -0.06 -3.19 4.75
C ALA A 196 0.15 -2.09 3.69
N ALA A 197 -0.87 -1.72 2.92
CA ALA A 197 -0.78 -0.71 1.88
C ALA A 197 -0.32 0.64 2.44
N ALA A 198 -0.80 1.04 3.62
CA ALA A 198 -0.35 2.25 4.31
C ALA A 198 1.15 2.21 4.65
N LEU A 199 1.67 1.05 5.06
CA LEU A 199 3.11 0.84 5.31
C LEU A 199 3.95 0.84 4.00
N GLY A 200 3.32 0.57 2.86
CA GLY A 200 3.97 0.58 1.54
C GLY A 200 4.16 1.98 0.94
N VAL A 201 3.39 2.98 1.40
CA VAL A 201 3.43 4.37 0.91
C VAL A 201 4.85 4.97 0.85
N PRO A 202 5.69 4.89 1.90
CA PRO A 202 7.06 5.41 1.81
C PRO A 202 7.90 4.73 0.72
N GLY A 203 7.69 3.42 0.49
CA GLY A 203 8.29 2.71 -0.65
C GLY A 203 7.83 3.26 -1.99
N CYS A 204 6.53 3.49 -2.16
CA CYS A 204 5.98 4.13 -3.36
C CYS A 204 6.58 5.51 -3.62
N VAL A 205 6.70 6.34 -2.58
CA VAL A 205 7.28 7.70 -2.69
C VAL A 205 8.73 7.64 -3.13
N LEU A 206 9.52 6.70 -2.58
CA LEU A 206 10.91 6.50 -2.98
C LEU A 206 11.02 6.09 -4.45
N VAL A 207 10.19 5.14 -4.90
CA VAL A 207 10.17 4.70 -6.29
C VAL A 207 9.78 5.85 -7.23
N ALA A 208 8.76 6.63 -6.86
CA ALA A 208 8.34 7.80 -7.62
C ALA A 208 9.46 8.85 -7.72
N ALA A 209 10.17 9.12 -6.61
CA ALA A 209 11.30 10.04 -6.59
C ALA A 209 12.44 9.56 -7.51
N VAL A 210 12.78 8.27 -7.46
CA VAL A 210 13.81 7.68 -8.34
C VAL A 210 13.43 7.79 -9.82
N TRP A 211 12.16 7.55 -10.17
CA TRP A 211 11.69 7.68 -11.54
C TRP A 211 11.67 9.13 -12.02
N LEU A 212 11.25 10.07 -11.16
CA LEU A 212 11.28 11.50 -11.45
C LEU A 212 12.71 12.03 -11.65
N LEU A 213 13.66 11.66 -10.77
CA LEU A 213 15.06 12.03 -10.94
C LEU A 213 15.62 11.52 -12.28
N ASN A 214 15.33 10.26 -12.64
CA ASN A 214 15.79 9.72 -13.93
C ASN A 214 15.17 10.44 -15.13
N LEU A 215 13.91 10.89 -15.06
CA LEU A 215 13.28 11.66 -16.13
C LEU A 215 13.95 13.05 -16.29
N LEU A 216 14.27 13.71 -15.17
CA LEU A 216 14.94 15.00 -15.16
C LEU A 216 16.39 14.90 -15.67
N LEU A 217 17.13 13.87 -15.26
CA LEU A 217 18.52 13.65 -15.71
C LEU A 217 18.59 13.14 -17.16
N GLY A 218 17.66 12.29 -17.59
CA GLY A 218 17.60 11.80 -18.98
C GLY A 218 17.24 12.90 -19.99
N ARG A 219 16.39 13.87 -19.60
CA ARG A 219 16.12 15.06 -20.42
C ARG A 219 17.35 15.97 -20.57
N ARG A 220 18.20 16.07 -19.54
CA ARG A 220 19.44 16.86 -19.61
C ARG A 220 20.44 16.30 -20.62
N GLN A 221 20.53 14.97 -20.74
CA GLN A 221 21.41 14.31 -21.72
C GLN A 221 20.92 14.52 -23.17
N LEU A 222 19.61 14.52 -23.40
CA LEU A 222 19.03 14.88 -24.71
C LEU A 222 19.25 16.36 -25.05
N ALA A 223 19.10 17.28 -24.09
CA ALA A 223 19.35 18.69 -24.32
C ALA A 223 20.83 19.01 -24.61
N THR A 224 21.78 18.34 -23.93
CA THR A 224 23.21 18.48 -24.23
C THR A 224 23.59 17.81 -25.55
N GLY A 225 22.97 16.68 -25.90
CA GLY A 225 23.19 16.01 -27.19
C GLY A 225 22.66 16.82 -28.39
N VAL A 226 21.49 17.46 -28.26
CA VAL A 226 20.93 18.34 -29.31
C VAL A 226 21.69 19.65 -29.41
N ALA A 227 22.15 20.22 -28.29
CA ALA A 227 23.04 21.39 -28.32
C ALA A 227 24.41 21.06 -28.94
N ALA A 228 24.99 19.91 -28.63
CA ALA A 228 26.24 19.44 -29.24
C ALA A 228 26.06 19.12 -30.74
N ALA A 229 24.92 18.55 -31.13
CA ALA A 229 24.59 18.31 -32.53
C ALA A 229 24.33 19.61 -33.31
N ALA A 230 23.70 20.61 -32.70
CA ALA A 230 23.50 21.93 -33.31
C ALA A 230 24.84 22.66 -33.55
N VAL A 231 25.76 22.60 -32.58
CA VAL A 231 27.11 23.17 -32.72
C VAL A 231 27.95 22.41 -33.76
N ALA A 232 27.78 21.09 -33.88
CA ALA A 232 28.47 20.30 -34.90
C ALA A 232 27.94 20.56 -36.33
N VAL A 233 26.65 20.88 -36.47
CA VAL A 233 26.04 21.26 -37.77
C VAL A 233 26.48 22.66 -38.20
N GLU A 234 26.67 23.59 -37.25
CA GLU A 234 27.11 24.95 -37.54
C GLU A 234 28.59 25.03 -37.96
N LEU A 235 29.43 24.08 -37.55
CA LEU A 235 30.84 23.98 -37.96
C LEU A 235 31.05 23.29 -39.33
N ALA A 236 30.00 22.74 -39.95
CA ALA A 236 30.08 21.96 -41.18
C ALA A 236 29.53 22.71 -42.43
N LEU A 237 29.50 24.05 -42.39
CA LEU A 237 29.18 24.86 -43.58
C LEU A 237 30.38 24.84 -44.55
N PRO A 238 30.21 24.42 -45.82
CA PRO A 238 31.29 24.38 -46.79
C PRO A 238 31.69 25.80 -47.23
N ALA A 239 32.99 26.08 -47.19
CA ALA A 239 33.57 27.31 -47.74
C ALA A 239 33.26 27.42 -49.24
N VAL A 240 32.52 28.47 -49.62
CA VAL A 240 32.25 28.85 -51.01
C VAL A 240 33.50 29.54 -51.58
N PRO A 241 34.08 29.10 -52.71
CA PRO A 241 35.13 29.86 -53.39
C PRO A 241 34.52 30.99 -54.25
N PRO A 242 35.21 32.13 -54.45
CA PRO A 242 34.70 33.22 -55.26
C PRO A 242 35.06 33.02 -56.73
N THR A 243 34.10 33.22 -57.63
CA THR A 243 34.39 33.48 -59.05
C THR A 243 33.50 34.59 -59.61
N THR A 244 34.19 35.62 -60.08
CA THR A 244 33.76 36.83 -60.78
C THR A 244 33.15 36.57 -62.18
N THR A 245 31.99 37.19 -62.39
CA THR A 245 31.51 38.04 -63.52
C THR A 245 31.68 37.67 -65.02
N GLU A 246 30.60 38.00 -65.75
CA GLU A 246 30.40 38.27 -67.21
C GLU A 246 30.09 37.08 -68.14
N THR A 247 29.22 37.14 -69.15
CA THR A 247 28.12 38.01 -69.65
C THR A 247 27.55 37.31 -70.92
N GLU A 248 26.31 37.61 -71.30
CA GLU A 248 25.57 37.28 -72.57
C GLU A 248 24.98 35.85 -72.69
N ALA A 249 23.66 35.62 -72.63
CA ALA A 249 22.48 36.14 -73.35
C ALA A 249 22.22 35.49 -74.73
N SER A 250 20.93 35.23 -74.99
CA SER A 250 20.26 34.77 -76.22
C SER A 250 20.02 33.25 -76.31
N GLN A 251 18.90 32.69 -75.86
CA GLN A 251 17.55 32.69 -76.45
C GLN A 251 17.43 32.18 -77.91
N ASN A 252 16.63 31.11 -78.00
CA ASN A 252 15.64 30.77 -79.03
C ASN A 252 15.90 29.68 -80.08
N ALA A 253 14.83 28.90 -80.22
CA ALA A 253 14.23 28.34 -81.45
C ALA A 253 14.65 26.92 -81.87
N SER A 254 13.77 25.99 -81.47
CA SER A 254 12.89 25.21 -82.36
C SER A 254 13.47 24.28 -83.43
N GLU A 255 12.79 23.12 -83.50
CA GLU A 255 12.21 22.53 -84.72
C GLU A 255 12.84 21.26 -85.32
N ILE A 256 12.28 20.09 -84.98
CA ILE A 256 11.56 19.09 -85.82
C ILE A 256 12.41 18.38 -86.94
N THR A 257 12.42 17.03 -86.90
CA THR A 257 11.91 16.09 -87.96
C THR A 257 12.84 14.94 -88.34
N GLY A 258 12.26 13.73 -88.42
CA GLY A 258 12.65 12.62 -89.32
C GLY A 258 12.63 11.27 -88.59
N ARG A 259 11.59 10.41 -88.61
CA ARG A 259 10.80 9.72 -89.65
C ARG A 259 11.50 8.48 -90.27
N ALA A 260 10.82 7.33 -90.09
CA ALA A 260 10.78 6.08 -90.91
C ALA A 260 12.04 5.17 -90.86
N THR A 261 12.00 3.82 -90.91
CA THR A 261 10.97 2.78 -91.18
C THR A 261 11.59 1.38 -90.93
N ASP A 262 10.72 0.42 -90.62
CA ASP A 262 10.72 -1.01 -91.04
C ASP A 262 11.75 -2.08 -90.59
N ALA A 263 11.13 -3.17 -90.07
CA ALA A 263 11.22 -4.59 -90.46
C ALA A 263 12.29 -5.56 -89.89
N GLY A 264 11.81 -6.76 -89.54
CA GLY A 264 12.52 -8.02 -89.23
C GLY A 264 12.45 -8.37 -87.74
N ASN A 265 11.56 -9.23 -87.22
CA ASN A 265 11.26 -10.66 -87.46
C ASN A 265 12.45 -11.63 -87.32
N GLU A 266 12.16 -12.76 -86.66
CA GLU A 266 12.98 -13.96 -86.37
C GLU A 266 13.91 -13.82 -85.15
N GLY A 267 13.67 -14.49 -84.02
CA GLY A 267 13.79 -15.95 -83.81
C GLY A 267 15.06 -16.15 -82.95
N GLY A 268 14.98 -16.42 -81.64
CA GLY A 268 14.77 -17.76 -81.11
C GLY A 268 16.07 -18.57 -81.08
N ALA A 269 16.79 -18.57 -79.94
CA ALA A 269 17.53 -19.72 -79.39
C ALA A 269 18.30 -19.34 -78.12
N ALA A 270 18.08 -20.15 -77.08
CA ALA A 270 18.96 -20.55 -75.98
C ALA A 270 19.68 -19.47 -75.14
#